data_AF-T0PHG2-F1
#
_entry.id   AF-T0PHG2-F1
#
_cell.length_a   1.000
_cell.length_b   1.000
_cell.length_c   1.000
_cell.angle_alpha   90.00
_cell.angle_beta   90.00
_cell.angle_gamma   90.00
#
_symmetry.space_group_name_H-M   'P 1'
#
loop_
_entity.id
_entity.type
_entity.pdbx_description
1 polymer ?
#
loop_
_entity_poly.entity_id
_entity_poly.type
_entity_poly.pdbx_seq_one_letter_code
_entity_poly.pdbx_strand_id
1 'polypeptide(L)' 'MNKNILDFLRTPAVEPTPLLKMNELCHLFGCSRMTIYRWMEQHKLPSPIRHKNKTKRLIGWDRREIEVMLRHR' A
#
# COMPACT_ATOMS: atom_id res chain seq x y z
N MET A 1 -0.89 38.77 -11.89
CA MET A 1 -1.49 37.56 -11.29
C MET A 1 -0.96 37.44 -9.87
N ASN A 2 -1.77 37.84 -8.88
CA ASN A 2 -1.36 37.82 -7.48
C ASN A 2 -1.48 36.38 -6.95
N LYS A 3 -0.35 35.73 -6.68
CA LYS A 3 -0.33 34.42 -6.02
C LYS A 3 -0.71 34.63 -4.55
N ASN A 4 -1.76 33.96 -4.07
CA ASN A 4 -2.23 34.08 -2.70
C ASN A 4 -1.22 33.38 -1.78
N ILE A 5 -0.79 34.04 -0.70
CA ILE A 5 0.22 33.49 0.23
C ILE A 5 -0.24 32.17 0.87
N LEU A 6 -1.56 31.96 0.96
CA LEU A 6 -2.17 30.74 1.50
C LEU A 6 -1.98 29.52 0.57
N ASP A 7 -1.74 29.72 -0.74
CA ASP A 7 -1.45 28.60 -1.66
C ASP A 7 -0.13 27.90 -1.30
N PHE A 8 0.82 28.62 -0.71
CA PHE A 8 2.13 28.06 -0.29
C PHE A 8 2.05 27.26 1.01
N LEU A 9 1.00 27.48 1.81
CA LEU A 9 0.76 26.73 3.05
C LEU A 9 -0.05 25.45 2.82
N ARG A 10 -0.58 25.26 1.60
CA ARG A 10 -1.24 24.02 1.22
C ARG A 10 -0.17 22.95 1.10
N THR A 11 -0.01 22.13 2.15
CA THR A 11 0.78 20.91 2.05
C THR A 11 0.28 20.16 0.81
N PRO A 12 1.14 19.91 -0.21
CA PRO A 12 0.70 19.15 -1.36
C PRO A 12 0.17 17.82 -0.81
N ALA A 13 -1.04 17.44 -1.23
CA ALA A 13 -1.55 16.12 -0.91
C ALA A 13 -0.47 15.12 -1.34
N VAL A 14 0.14 14.43 -0.36
CA VAL A 14 1.19 13.47 -0.65
C VAL A 14 0.52 12.38 -1.47
N GLU A 15 0.77 12.40 -2.78
CA GLU A 15 0.23 11.40 -3.68
C GLU A 15 0.57 10.02 -3.10
N PRO A 16 -0.43 9.17 -2.86
CA PRO A 16 -0.21 7.93 -2.15
C PRO A 16 0.83 7.11 -2.91
N THR A 17 1.88 6.66 -2.21
CA THR A 17 2.90 5.83 -2.82
C THR A 17 2.25 4.61 -3.46
N PRO A 18 2.67 4.24 -4.69
CA PRO A 18 2.02 3.16 -5.44
C PRO A 18 2.18 1.80 -4.77
N LEU A 19 3.12 1.67 -3.84
CA LEU A 19 3.40 0.46 -3.09
C LEU A 19 2.89 0.58 -1.66
N LEU A 20 2.09 -0.40 -1.24
CA LEU A 20 1.70 -0.61 0.15
C LEU A 20 2.69 -1.54 0.84
N LYS A 21 3.31 -1.08 1.92
CA LYS A 21 4.16 -1.92 2.78
C LYS A 21 3.32 -2.72 3.76
N MET A 22 3.92 -3.76 4.33
CA MET A 22 3.28 -4.61 5.35
C MET A 22 2.58 -3.82 6.46
N ASN A 23 3.21 -2.78 7.00
CA ASN A 23 2.60 -1.99 8.06
C ASN A 23 1.35 -1.25 7.58
N GLU A 24 1.38 -0.63 6.41
CA GLU A 24 0.21 0.06 5.86
C GLU A 24 -0.91 -0.92 5.58
N LEU A 25 -0.59 -2.11 5.07
CA LEU A 25 -1.53 -3.20 4.86
C LEU A 25 -2.22 -3.61 6.19
N CYS A 26 -1.44 -3.78 7.26
CA CYS A 26 -1.97 -4.07 8.59
C CYS A 26 -2.94 -2.99 9.09
N HIS A 27 -2.59 -1.71 8.92
CA HIS A 27 -3.46 -0.60 9.32
C HIS A 27 -4.73 -0.57 8.47
N LEU A 28 -4.61 -0.75 7.15
CA LEU A 28 -5.73 -0.74 6.21
C LEU A 28 -6.76 -1.83 6.52
N PHE A 29 -6.31 -3.03 6.86
CA PHE A 29 -7.18 -4.16 7.21
C PHE A 29 -7.51 -4.25 8.72
N GLY A 30 -6.92 -3.39 9.56
CA GLY A 30 -7.08 -3.44 11.01
C GLY A 30 -6.63 -4.76 11.63
N CYS A 31 -5.55 -5.37 11.12
CA CYS A 31 -5.14 -6.72 11.52
C CYS A 31 -3.63 -6.87 11.73
N SER A 32 -3.23 -7.98 12.37
CA SER A 32 -1.83 -8.28 12.66
C SER A 32 -1.04 -8.69 11.40
N ARG A 33 0.29 -8.57 11.45
CA ARG A 33 1.18 -9.10 10.38
C ARG A 33 1.01 -10.59 10.18
N MET A 34 0.77 -11.35 11.25
CA MET A 34 0.52 -12.79 11.19
C MET A 34 -0.73 -13.10 10.36
N THR A 35 -1.78 -12.30 10.50
CA THR A 35 -3.00 -12.43 9.70
C THR A 35 -2.70 -12.22 8.22
N ILE A 36 -1.90 -11.20 7.88
CA ILE A 36 -1.47 -10.95 6.50
C ILE A 36 -0.68 -12.14 5.95
N TYR A 37 0.30 -12.67 6.69
CA TYR A 37 1.07 -13.84 6.24
C TYR A 37 0.17 -15.06 5.97
N ARG A 38 -0.80 -15.35 6.84
CA ARG A 38 -1.79 -16.43 6.63
C ARG A 38 -2.62 -16.19 5.38
N TRP A 39 -3.05 -14.95 5.12
CA TRP A 39 -3.80 -14.62 3.91
C TRP A 39 -2.94 -14.73 2.64
N MET A 40 -1.65 -14.43 2.72
CA MET A 40 -0.72 -14.66 1.61
C MET A 40 -0.61 -16.15 1.29
N GLU A 41 -0.46 -17.00 2.30
CA GLU A 41 -0.42 -18.47 2.14
C GLU A 41 -1.73 -19.03 1.57
N GLN A 42 -2.86 -18.43 1.96
CA GLN A 42 -4.19 -18.80 1.47
C GLN A 42 -4.56 -18.15 0.12
N HIS A 43 -3.64 -17.41 -0.51
CA HIS A 43 -3.88 -16.66 -1.75
C HIS A 43 -5.10 -15.71 -1.69
N LYS A 44 -5.39 -15.16 -0.51
CA LYS A 44 -6.49 -14.20 -0.26
C LYS A 44 -6.11 -12.75 -0.48
N LEU A 45 -4.85 -12.48 -0.80
CA LEU A 45 -4.31 -11.17 -1.13
C LEU A 45 -3.70 -11.21 -2.53
N PRO A 46 -3.66 -10.07 -3.25
CA PRO A 46 -2.87 -9.93 -4.46
C PRO A 46 -1.42 -10.35 -4.25
N SER A 47 -0.77 -10.75 -5.34
CA SER A 47 0.61 -11.24 -5.28
C SER A 47 1.54 -10.10 -4.85
N PRO A 48 2.37 -10.31 -3.81
CA PRO A 48 3.30 -9.29 -3.38
C PRO A 48 4.38 -9.05 -4.43
N ILE A 49 4.79 -7.79 -4.55
CA ILE A 49 5.96 -7.40 -5.32
C ILE A 49 7.21 -7.75 -4.50
N ARG A 50 8.13 -8.45 -5.13
CA ARG A 50 9.40 -8.92 -4.55
C ARG A 50 10.57 -8.44 -5.38
N HIS A 51 11.72 -8.25 -4.74
CA HIS A 51 12.96 -7.99 -5.48
C HIS A 51 13.30 -9.16 -6.41
N LYS A 52 13.88 -8.86 -7.57
CA LYS A 52 14.40 -9.86 -8.52
C LYS A 52 15.70 -10.55 -8.07
N ASN A 53 16.19 -10.22 -6.86
CA ASN A 53 17.42 -10.78 -6.31
C ASN A 53 17.21 -12.22 -5.81
N LYS A 54 18.32 -12.93 -5.54
CA LYS A 54 18.29 -14.32 -5.05
C LYS A 54 17.49 -14.49 -3.76
N THR A 55 17.41 -13.45 -2.91
CA THR A 55 16.70 -13.50 -1.63
C THR A 55 15.20 -13.24 -1.74
N LYS A 56 14.70 -12.78 -2.91
CA LYS A 56 13.27 -12.51 -3.20
C LYS A 56 12.55 -11.74 -2.08
N ARG A 57 13.24 -10.77 -1.49
CA ARG A 57 12.73 -9.97 -0.36
C ARG A 57 11.45 -9.26 -0.76
N LEU A 58 10.46 -9.30 0.13
CA LEU A 58 9.19 -8.59 0.00
C LEU A 58 9.41 -7.07 -0.05
N ILE A 59 8.86 -6.43 -1.07
CA ILE A 59 8.84 -4.97 -1.22
C ILE A 59 7.52 -4.42 -0.70
N GLY A 60 6.40 -5.02 -1.11
CA GLY A 60 5.06 -4.58 -0.77
C GLY A 60 4.02 -5.12 -1.75
N TRP A 61 2.88 -4.46 -1.82
CA TRP A 61 1.78 -4.76 -2.73
C TRP A 61 1.49 -3.56 -3.61
N ASP A 62 0.99 -3.79 -4.81
CA ASP A 62 0.44 -2.71 -5.63
C ASP A 62 -0.81 -2.16 -4.94
N ARG A 63 -0.81 -0.86 -4.68
CA ARG A 63 -1.90 -0.17 -3.99
C ARG A 63 -3.21 -0.31 -4.74
N ARG A 64 -3.19 -0.19 -6.07
CA ARG A 64 -4.39 -0.22 -6.91
C ARG A 64 -5.02 -1.60 -6.87
N GLU A 65 -4.23 -2.67 -6.91
CA GLU A 65 -4.75 -4.03 -6.79
C GLU A 65 -5.46 -4.27 -5.45
N ILE A 66 -4.87 -3.77 -4.35
CA ILE A 66 -5.48 -3.87 -3.02
C ILE A 66 -6.78 -3.05 -2.94
N GLU A 67 -6.79 -1.84 -3.48
CA GLU A 67 -7.99 -0.99 -3.52
C GLU A 67 -9.10 -1.61 -4.38
N VAL A 68 -8.77 -2.21 -5.52
CA VAL A 68 -9.72 -2.97 -6.34
C VAL A 68 -10.29 -4.14 -5.55
N MET A 69 -9.45 -4.92 -4.86
CA MET A 69 -9.91 -6.04 -4.03
C MET A 69 -10.88 -5.56 -2.93
N LEU A 70 -10.58 -4.44 -2.27
CA LEU A 70 -11.42 -3.87 -1.21
C LEU A 70 -12.79 -3.41 -1.72
N ARG A 71 -12.90 -2.94 -2.97
CA ARG A 71 -14.18 -2.54 -3.57
C ARG A 71 -15.08 -3.72 -3.95
N HIS A 72 -14.52 -4.92 -4.11
CA HIS A 72 -15.24 -6.13 -4.53
C HIS A 72 -15.49 -7.10 -3.36
N ARG A 73 -15.35 -6.63 -2.12
CA ARG A 73 -15.52 -7.41 -0.89
C ARG A 73 -16.90 -7.21 -0.29
#